data_AF-A0A830D1H1-F1
#
_entry.id   AF-A0A830D1H1-F1
#
_cell.length_a   1.000
_cell.length_b   1.000
_cell.length_c   1.000
_cell.angle_alpha   90.00
_cell.angle_beta   90.00
_cell.angle_gamma   90.00
#
_symmetry.space_group_name_H-M   'P 1'
#
loop_
_entity.id
_entity.type
_entity.pdbx_description
1 polymer ?
#
loop_
_entity_poly.entity_id
_entity_poly.type
_entity_poly.pdbx_seq_one_letter_code
_entity_poly.pdbx_strand_id
1 'polypeptide(L)'
;MLWWNLRIGAMMRTVLPALAQAILMNSADGVTDNLKDHIRRLSSAVVEAYNILPNLDLLIPSLMEKGIDFSASTLSMVPGIPIKPMLAKITNGAPQVLKIFQDRAFTCEYKSTYAFLSLTSCLKMESNLSDLFGEEKPGYFEYAREMTVESQDADGDNEATLNRMNSFLDDALRYSCEGIVVKSLNVDAGYTPSKRSDTWLKVKRDYVEGLSDSLDLVPIGAWHGNGRKAGW
;
A
#
# COMPACT_ATOMS: atom_id res chain seq x y z
N MET A 1 0.80 28.10 -9.91
CA MET A 1 0.41 27.79 -8.51
C MET A 1 0.95 26.39 -8.20
N LEU A 2 2.06 26.27 -7.47
CA LEU A 2 2.67 24.99 -7.12
C LEU A 2 1.73 24.23 -6.16
N TRP A 3 0.87 23.40 -6.73
CA TRP A 3 -0.15 22.60 -6.03
C TRP A 3 0.40 21.76 -4.87
N TRP A 4 1.68 21.43 -4.90
CA TRP A 4 2.34 20.52 -3.96
C TRP A 4 2.36 21.00 -2.51
N ASN A 5 2.17 22.30 -2.26
CA ASN A 5 2.22 22.89 -0.92
C ASN A 5 0.95 23.66 -0.54
N LEU A 6 -0.19 23.31 -1.14
CA LEU A 6 -1.46 23.93 -0.77
C LEU A 6 -1.90 23.40 0.60
N ARG A 7 -1.68 24.20 1.66
CA ARG A 7 -1.96 23.85 3.07
C ARG A 7 -3.45 23.85 3.44
N ILE A 8 -4.33 23.46 2.52
CA ILE A 8 -5.78 23.39 2.74
C ILE A 8 -6.21 22.11 3.47
N GLY A 9 -5.28 21.16 3.71
CA GLY A 9 -5.57 19.90 4.37
C GLY A 9 -6.39 18.91 3.52
N ALA A 10 -6.76 19.29 2.29
CA ALA A 10 -7.39 18.41 1.32
C ALA A 10 -6.35 17.56 0.60
N MET A 11 -6.66 16.28 0.41
CA MET A 11 -5.83 15.32 -0.33
C MET A 11 -6.71 14.63 -1.37
N MET A 12 -6.11 13.92 -2.35
CA MET A 12 -6.90 13.11 -3.29
C MET A 12 -7.88 12.16 -2.59
N ARG A 13 -7.51 11.65 -1.41
CA ARG A 13 -8.38 10.81 -0.56
C ARG A 13 -9.65 11.52 -0.07
N THR A 14 -9.64 12.85 0.06
CA THR A 14 -10.81 13.65 0.43
C THR A 14 -11.49 14.28 -0.78
N VAL A 15 -10.73 14.61 -1.82
CA VAL A 15 -11.24 15.20 -3.07
C VAL A 15 -12.10 14.21 -3.85
N LEU A 16 -11.68 12.94 -3.96
CA LEU A 16 -12.41 11.93 -4.75
C LEU A 16 -13.81 11.63 -4.17
N PRO A 17 -13.99 11.38 -2.85
CA PRO A 17 -15.33 11.28 -2.27
C PRO A 17 -16.17 12.55 -2.43
N ALA A 18 -15.56 13.74 -2.31
CA ALA A 18 -16.27 15.00 -2.49
C ALA A 18 -16.78 15.19 -3.93
N LEU A 19 -15.98 14.79 -4.93
CA LEU A 19 -16.38 14.77 -6.33
C LEU A 19 -17.58 13.84 -6.58
N ALA A 20 -17.52 12.62 -6.04
CA ALA A 20 -18.62 11.66 -6.12
C ALA A 20 -19.92 12.23 -5.52
N GLN A 21 -19.82 12.88 -4.36
CA GLN A 21 -20.95 13.54 -3.70
C GLN A 21 -21.53 14.68 -4.54
N ALA A 22 -20.68 15.53 -5.13
CA ALA A 22 -21.11 16.65 -5.94
C ALA A 22 -21.90 16.20 -7.18
N ILE A 23 -21.44 15.14 -7.85
CA ILE A 23 -22.14 14.58 -9.03
C ILE A 23 -23.51 14.03 -8.63
N LEU A 24 -23.58 13.30 -7.51
CA LEU A 24 -24.84 12.76 -7.02
C LEU A 24 -25.84 13.88 -6.68
N MET A 25 -25.38 14.92 -5.97
CA MET A 25 -26.22 16.07 -5.61
C MET A 25 -26.71 16.85 -6.84
N ASN A 26 -25.91 16.92 -7.92
CA ASN A 26 -26.33 17.55 -9.16
C ASN A 26 -27.32 16.70 -9.97
N SER A 27 -27.27 15.36 -9.84
CA SER A 27 -28.19 14.44 -10.51
C SER A 27 -29.49 14.18 -9.74
N ALA A 28 -29.53 14.53 -8.45
CA ALA A 28 -30.64 14.20 -7.55
C ALA A 28 -31.77 15.23 -7.63
N ASP A 29 -32.51 15.24 -8.74
CA ASP A 29 -33.89 15.72 -8.73
C ASP A 29 -34.78 14.65 -8.05
N GLY A 30 -34.77 14.61 -6.71
CA GLY A 30 -35.85 13.99 -5.93
C GLY A 30 -35.65 12.60 -5.28
N VAL A 31 -34.42 12.06 -5.18
CA VAL A 31 -34.20 10.77 -4.48
C VAL A 31 -33.74 10.98 -3.04
N THR A 32 -34.69 11.06 -2.10
CA THR A 32 -34.44 11.25 -0.66
C THR A 32 -34.17 9.93 0.10
N ASP A 33 -34.77 8.83 -0.32
CA ASP A 33 -34.53 7.54 0.32
C ASP A 33 -33.23 6.90 -0.21
N ASN A 34 -32.34 6.54 0.72
CA ASN A 34 -31.07 5.86 0.48
C ASN A 34 -29.89 6.69 -0.06
N LEU A 35 -29.98 8.03 -0.07
CA LEU A 35 -28.91 8.93 -0.55
C LEU A 35 -27.57 8.68 0.16
N LYS A 36 -27.59 8.47 1.49
CA LYS A 36 -26.38 8.25 2.29
C LYS A 36 -25.62 6.99 1.88
N ASP A 37 -26.32 5.92 1.54
CA ASP A 37 -25.69 4.67 1.13
C ASP A 37 -25.17 4.76 -0.31
N HIS A 38 -25.88 5.44 -1.21
CA HIS A 38 -25.36 5.77 -2.54
C HIS A 38 -24.07 6.59 -2.47
N ILE A 39 -24.02 7.62 -1.62
CA ILE A 39 -22.80 8.42 -1.38
C ILE A 39 -21.65 7.52 -0.95
N ARG A 40 -21.87 6.63 0.03
CA ARG A 40 -20.81 5.75 0.56
C ARG A 40 -20.31 4.79 -0.50
N ARG A 41 -21.21 4.17 -1.27
CA ARG A 41 -20.87 3.24 -2.35
C ARG A 41 -20.06 3.92 -3.44
N LEU A 42 -20.57 5.03 -3.99
CA LEU A 42 -19.92 5.77 -5.06
C LEU A 42 -18.57 6.35 -4.63
N SER A 43 -18.49 6.89 -3.41
CA SER A 43 -17.23 7.39 -2.85
C SER A 43 -16.16 6.30 -2.78
N SER A 44 -16.55 5.08 -2.38
CA SER A 44 -15.64 3.94 -2.36
C SER A 44 -15.22 3.52 -3.77
N ALA A 45 -16.17 3.44 -4.70
CA ALA A 45 -15.92 3.03 -6.08
C ALA A 45 -14.96 3.99 -6.81
N VAL A 46 -15.14 5.31 -6.64
CA VAL A 46 -14.27 6.33 -7.26
C VAL A 46 -12.85 6.26 -6.70
N VAL A 47 -12.71 6.06 -5.38
CA VAL A 47 -11.39 5.90 -4.74
C VAL A 47 -10.70 4.63 -5.24
N GLU A 48 -11.43 3.53 -5.34
CA GLU A 48 -10.92 2.24 -5.84
C GLU A 48 -10.48 2.34 -7.31
N ALA A 49 -11.32 2.91 -8.17
CA ALA A 49 -11.00 3.17 -9.57
C ALA A 49 -9.74 4.03 -9.72
N TYR A 50 -9.63 5.11 -8.93
CA TYR A 50 -8.44 5.97 -8.94
C TYR A 50 -7.18 5.26 -8.44
N ASN A 51 -7.30 4.29 -7.52
CA ASN A 51 -6.12 3.56 -7.04
C ASN A 51 -5.61 2.56 -8.10
N ILE A 52 -6.50 2.03 -8.95
CA ILE A 52 -6.16 1.19 -10.11
C ILE A 52 -5.61 2.04 -11.26
N LEU A 53 -6.26 3.16 -11.55
CA LEU A 53 -5.94 4.06 -12.65
C LEU A 53 -5.89 5.50 -12.13
N PRO A 54 -4.73 5.98 -11.63
CA PRO A 54 -4.58 7.32 -11.09
C PRO A 54 -4.48 8.38 -12.20
N ASN A 55 -5.51 8.45 -13.05
CA ASN A 55 -5.65 9.40 -14.15
C ASN A 55 -7.05 10.03 -14.11
N LEU A 56 -7.11 11.32 -13.76
CA LEU A 56 -8.37 12.06 -13.64
C LEU A 56 -9.02 12.34 -15.00
N ASP A 57 -8.23 12.47 -16.07
CA ASP A 57 -8.73 12.75 -17.42
C ASP A 57 -9.56 11.58 -17.96
N LEU A 58 -9.33 10.37 -17.47
CA LEU A 58 -10.12 9.18 -17.80
C LEU A 58 -11.23 8.91 -16.76
N LEU A 59 -10.95 9.18 -15.48
CA LEU A 59 -11.89 8.93 -14.39
C LEU A 59 -13.11 9.86 -14.43
N ILE A 60 -12.88 11.16 -14.63
CA ILE A 60 -13.94 12.18 -14.56
C ILE A 60 -14.99 11.98 -15.66
N PRO A 61 -14.62 11.83 -16.96
CA PRO A 61 -15.61 11.60 -18.01
C PRO A 61 -16.44 10.34 -17.77
N SER A 62 -15.79 9.24 -17.37
CA SER A 62 -16.48 7.97 -17.08
C SER A 62 -17.45 8.07 -15.91
N LEU A 63 -17.06 8.82 -14.87
CA LEU A 63 -17.92 9.09 -13.71
C LEU A 63 -19.11 9.98 -14.07
N MET A 64 -18.91 10.99 -14.93
CA MET A 64 -19.99 11.87 -15.40
C MET A 64 -20.98 11.15 -16.31
N GLU A 65 -20.50 10.23 -17.16
CA GLU A 65 -21.34 9.44 -18.06
C GLU A 65 -22.22 8.44 -17.29
N LYS A 66 -21.65 7.73 -16.30
CA LYS A 66 -22.36 6.67 -15.56
C LYS A 66 -23.11 7.16 -14.33
N GLY A 67 -22.72 8.28 -13.74
CA GLY A 67 -23.35 8.84 -12.55
C GLY A 67 -23.44 7.85 -11.40
N ILE A 68 -24.67 7.51 -10.99
CA ILE A 68 -24.97 6.63 -9.84
C ILE A 68 -24.54 5.18 -10.10
N ASP A 69 -24.56 4.74 -11.35
CA ASP A 69 -24.22 3.36 -11.75
C ASP A 69 -22.71 3.16 -11.94
N PHE A 70 -21.90 4.17 -11.59
CA PHE A 70 -20.45 4.05 -11.65
C PHE A 70 -19.94 3.01 -10.64
N SER A 71 -19.19 2.05 -11.14
CA SER A 71 -18.50 1.02 -10.37
C SER A 71 -17.02 1.03 -10.68
N ALA A 72 -16.19 0.61 -9.72
CA ALA A 72 -14.75 0.48 -9.91
C ALA A 72 -14.37 -0.46 -11.07
N SER A 73 -15.21 -1.44 -11.39
CA SER A 73 -15.03 -2.34 -12.53
C SER A 73 -15.17 -1.66 -13.90
N THR A 74 -15.62 -0.41 -13.94
CA THR A 74 -15.72 0.38 -15.17
C THR A 74 -14.36 0.70 -15.77
N LEU A 75 -13.35 0.91 -14.93
CA LEU A 75 -12.02 1.31 -15.34
C LEU A 75 -11.04 0.20 -14.99
N SER A 76 -10.32 -0.27 -16.00
CA SER A 76 -9.24 -1.24 -15.83
C SER A 76 -7.89 -0.55 -15.84
N MET A 77 -6.87 -1.24 -15.34
CA MET A 77 -5.49 -0.84 -15.51
C MET A 77 -5.13 -0.67 -17.00
N VAL A 78 -4.31 0.34 -17.30
CA VAL A 78 -3.81 0.61 -18.65
C VAL A 78 -2.28 0.55 -18.62
N PRO A 79 -1.65 -0.28 -19.46
CA PRO A 79 -0.19 -0.31 -19.58
C PRO A 79 0.38 1.10 -19.77
N GLY A 80 1.41 1.44 -19.01
CA GLY A 80 2.03 2.76 -19.02
C GLY A 80 1.40 3.79 -18.07
N ILE A 81 0.35 3.48 -17.33
CA ILE A 81 -0.08 4.32 -16.19
C ILE A 81 0.29 3.58 -14.89
N PRO A 82 1.17 4.16 -14.04
CA PRO A 82 1.58 3.49 -12.81
C PRO A 82 0.40 3.28 -11.86
N ILE A 83 0.22 2.04 -11.42
CA ILE A 83 -0.79 1.68 -10.40
C ILE A 83 -0.23 2.05 -9.02
N LYS A 84 -1.10 2.47 -8.09
CA LYS A 84 -0.66 2.69 -6.72
C LYS A 84 -0.20 1.39 -6.07
N PRO A 85 0.91 1.39 -5.32
CA PRO A 85 1.37 0.18 -4.66
C PRO A 85 0.37 -0.30 -3.59
N MET A 86 0.22 -1.62 -3.47
CA MET A 86 -0.39 -2.26 -2.31
C MET A 86 0.50 -2.09 -1.07
N LEU A 87 -0.10 -1.86 0.10
CA LEU A 87 0.62 -1.51 1.32
C LEU A 87 0.56 -2.62 2.35
N ALA A 88 1.70 -3.02 2.90
CA ALA A 88 1.75 -3.99 3.98
C ALA A 88 1.43 -3.38 5.36
N LYS A 89 0.65 -4.11 6.17
CA LYS A 89 0.36 -3.80 7.58
C LYS A 89 1.53 -4.24 8.47
N ILE A 90 1.83 -3.46 9.50
CA ILE A 90 2.90 -3.78 10.46
C ILE A 90 2.44 -4.90 11.39
N THR A 91 3.35 -5.82 11.69
CA THR A 91 3.16 -6.89 12.69
C THR A 91 4.36 -6.97 13.63
N ASN A 92 4.09 -7.38 14.87
CA ASN A 92 5.05 -7.48 15.97
C ASN A 92 5.73 -8.86 16.04
N GLY A 93 6.08 -9.45 14.88
CA GLY A 93 6.75 -10.76 14.80
C GLY A 93 5.92 -11.88 14.18
N ALA A 94 6.57 -13.04 14.03
CA ALA A 94 5.98 -14.24 13.42
C ALA A 94 4.74 -14.82 14.14
N PRO A 95 4.63 -14.80 15.49
CA PRO A 95 3.42 -15.32 16.17
C PRO A 95 2.15 -14.58 15.76
N GLN A 96 2.23 -13.25 15.61
CA GLN A 96 1.07 -12.45 15.20
C GLN A 96 0.68 -12.74 13.75
N VAL A 97 1.66 -13.04 12.88
CA VAL A 97 1.40 -13.43 11.50
C VAL A 97 0.61 -14.73 11.45
N LEU A 98 1.04 -15.77 12.17
CA LEU A 98 0.32 -17.05 12.22
C LEU A 98 -1.12 -16.89 12.72
N LYS A 99 -1.34 -16.03 13.71
CA LYS A 99 -2.68 -15.70 14.19
C LYS A 99 -3.55 -14.99 13.14
N ILE A 100 -2.97 -14.14 12.30
CA ILE A 100 -3.71 -13.42 11.26
C ILE A 100 -4.00 -14.33 10.05
N PHE A 101 -3.04 -15.19 9.69
CA PHE A 101 -3.14 -16.12 8.58
C PHE A 101 -3.64 -17.52 8.99
N GLN A 102 -4.31 -17.63 10.14
CA GLN A 102 -4.81 -18.90 10.64
C GLN A 102 -5.64 -19.64 9.58
N ASP A 103 -5.26 -20.89 9.29
CA ASP A 103 -5.85 -21.75 8.25
C ASP A 103 -5.75 -21.20 6.81
N ARG A 104 -4.79 -20.30 6.54
CA ARG A 104 -4.59 -19.69 5.22
C ARG A 104 -3.17 -19.91 4.75
N ALA A 105 -3.02 -20.39 3.52
CA ALA A 105 -1.71 -20.48 2.90
C ALA A 105 -1.12 -19.09 2.64
N PHE A 106 0.16 -18.91 2.98
CA PHE A 106 0.88 -17.65 2.79
C PHE A 106 2.34 -17.91 2.36
N THR A 107 2.95 -16.90 1.76
CA THR A 107 4.39 -16.88 1.45
C THR A 107 5.08 -15.77 2.24
N CYS A 108 6.30 -16.01 2.69
CA CYS A 108 7.19 -14.98 3.23
C CYS A 108 8.30 -14.69 2.22
N GLU A 109 8.52 -13.43 1.92
CA GLU A 109 9.60 -12.95 1.04
C GLU A 109 10.52 -12.00 1.80
N TYR A 110 11.78 -11.89 1.35
CA TYR A 110 12.72 -10.93 1.91
C TYR A 110 12.27 -9.48 1.64
N LYS A 111 12.21 -8.68 2.71
CA LYS A 111 11.94 -7.26 2.62
C LYS A 111 13.24 -6.50 2.37
N SER A 112 13.53 -6.25 1.09
CA SER A 112 14.68 -5.44 0.70
C SER A 112 14.49 -3.97 1.10
N THR A 113 15.60 -3.33 1.52
CA THR A 113 15.65 -1.90 1.89
C THR A 113 15.56 -0.98 0.67
N TYR A 114 15.83 -1.51 -0.53
CA TYR A 114 15.81 -0.77 -1.78
C TYR A 114 14.38 -0.63 -2.32
N ALA A 115 14.09 0.52 -2.92
CA ALA A 115 12.75 0.99 -3.26
C ALA A 115 11.91 -0.01 -4.07
N PHE A 116 10.59 0.02 -3.83
CA PHE A 116 9.58 -0.69 -4.61
C PHE A 116 9.63 -0.21 -6.09
N LEU A 117 10.39 -0.91 -6.92
CA LEU A 117 10.34 -0.74 -8.37
C LEU A 117 9.15 -1.57 -8.88
N SER A 118 7.99 -0.93 -9.04
CA SER A 118 6.94 -1.52 -9.86
C SER A 118 7.48 -1.66 -11.29
N LEU A 119 7.39 -2.85 -11.89
CA LEU A 119 7.85 -3.13 -13.26
C LEU A 119 7.29 -2.13 -14.30
N THR A 120 6.10 -1.56 -14.06
CA THR A 120 5.51 -0.52 -14.92
C THR A 120 6.14 0.86 -14.77
N SER A 121 6.70 1.18 -13.59
CA SER A 121 7.44 2.43 -13.39
C SER A 121 8.77 2.42 -14.13
N CYS A 122 9.38 1.25 -14.36
CA CYS A 122 10.64 1.10 -15.08
C CYS A 122 10.54 1.60 -16.53
N LEU A 123 9.45 1.27 -17.25
CA LEU A 123 9.28 1.65 -18.66
C LEU A 123 8.93 3.13 -18.89
N LYS A 124 8.48 3.86 -17.85
CA LYS A 124 8.13 5.29 -17.97
C LYS A 124 9.09 6.23 -17.27
N MET A 125 10.04 5.68 -16.50
CA MET A 125 11.20 6.39 -15.99
C MET A 125 12.31 6.55 -17.03
N GLU A 126 12.17 6.03 -18.25
CA GLU A 126 13.22 6.14 -19.28
C GLU A 126 13.35 7.56 -19.87
N SER A 127 12.37 8.46 -19.74
CA SER A 127 12.40 9.73 -20.48
C SER A 127 12.77 10.98 -19.67
N ASN A 128 13.00 10.89 -18.36
CA ASN A 128 13.23 12.08 -17.52
C ASN A 128 14.26 11.90 -16.39
N LEU A 129 15.02 10.80 -16.40
CA LEU A 129 15.96 10.45 -15.33
C LEU A 129 17.41 10.26 -15.80
N SER A 130 17.70 10.49 -17.09
CA SER A 130 19.07 10.43 -17.64
C SER A 130 20.00 11.49 -17.03
N ASP A 131 19.44 12.59 -16.53
CA ASP A 131 20.22 13.72 -16.02
C ASP A 131 20.58 13.56 -14.52
N LEU A 132 19.97 12.59 -13.82
CA LEU A 132 20.09 12.40 -12.36
C LEU A 132 20.95 11.20 -11.96
N PHE A 133 21.06 10.20 -12.84
CA PHE A 133 21.88 9.01 -12.62
C PHE A 133 22.89 8.92 -13.77
N GLY A 134 24.19 8.98 -13.45
CA GLY A 134 25.25 8.74 -14.43
C GLY A 134 25.16 7.34 -15.06
N GLU A 135 26.11 6.99 -15.94
CA GLU A 135 26.17 5.77 -16.76
C GLU A 135 25.21 4.63 -16.30
N GLU A 136 24.18 4.37 -17.11
CA GLU A 136 23.23 3.29 -16.90
C GLU A 136 23.98 1.95 -16.81
N LYS A 137 24.04 1.41 -15.59
CA LYS A 137 24.55 0.06 -15.38
C LYS A 137 23.40 -0.92 -15.59
N PRO A 138 23.53 -1.92 -16.48
CA PRO A 138 22.53 -2.97 -16.62
C PRO A 138 22.34 -3.67 -15.27
N GLY A 139 21.09 -3.64 -14.77
CA GLY A 139 20.70 -4.37 -13.57
C GLY A 139 20.53 -5.86 -13.87
N TYR A 140 20.76 -6.71 -12.87
CA TYR A 140 20.46 -8.14 -12.95
C TYR A 140 19.13 -8.42 -12.24
N PHE A 141 18.33 -9.32 -12.81
CA PHE A 141 17.09 -9.77 -12.20
C PHE A 141 17.37 -11.04 -11.39
N GLU A 142 17.11 -11.00 -10.09
CA GLU A 142 17.17 -12.17 -9.21
C GLU A 142 15.78 -12.38 -8.60
N TYR A 143 15.37 -13.65 -8.49
CA TYR A 143 14.13 -13.97 -7.81
C TYR A 143 14.26 -13.68 -6.32
N ALA A 144 13.21 -13.10 -5.73
CA ALA A 144 13.15 -12.93 -4.30
C ALA A 144 13.20 -14.31 -3.62
N ARG A 145 14.01 -14.44 -2.58
CA ARG A 145 13.95 -15.63 -1.73
C ARG A 145 12.61 -15.68 -1.02
N GLU A 146 11.98 -16.83 -1.08
CA GLU A 146 10.67 -17.07 -0.49
C GLU A 146 10.62 -18.35 0.35
N MET A 147 9.70 -18.38 1.31
CA MET A 147 9.27 -19.59 2.00
C MET A 147 7.75 -19.66 1.93
N THR A 148 7.17 -20.82 1.65
CA THR A 148 5.72 -21.01 1.60
C THR A 148 5.24 -21.83 2.79
N VAL A 149 4.10 -21.45 3.34
CA VAL A 149 3.40 -22.16 4.41
C VAL A 149 2.00 -22.52 3.90
N GLU A 150 1.70 -23.81 3.89
CA GLU A 150 0.39 -24.33 3.49
C GLU A 150 -0.67 -24.05 4.57
N SER A 151 -1.95 -24.06 4.19
CA SER A 151 -3.04 -23.72 5.11
C SER A 151 -3.08 -24.60 6.37
N GLN A 152 -2.72 -25.88 6.24
CA GLN A 152 -2.67 -26.84 7.36
C GLN A 152 -1.53 -26.58 8.35
N ASP A 153 -0.46 -25.91 7.90
CA ASP A 153 0.71 -25.58 8.70
C ASP A 153 0.61 -24.17 9.30
N ALA A 154 -0.32 -23.35 8.80
CA ALA A 154 -0.60 -21.99 9.21
C ALA A 154 -1.48 -21.95 10.47
N ASP A 155 -0.98 -22.54 11.55
CA ASP A 155 -1.63 -22.55 12.86
C ASP A 155 -0.76 -21.79 13.88
N GLY A 156 -1.41 -21.04 14.78
CA GLY A 156 -0.76 -20.28 15.84
C GLY A 156 -0.02 -21.16 16.86
N ASP A 157 -0.46 -22.41 17.01
CA ASP A 157 0.13 -23.37 17.94
C ASP A 157 1.21 -24.26 17.27
N ASN A 158 1.44 -24.11 15.96
CA ASN A 158 2.44 -24.87 15.23
C ASN A 158 3.85 -24.30 15.45
N GLU A 159 4.53 -24.83 16.47
CA GLU A 159 5.89 -24.43 16.84
C GLU A 159 6.91 -24.64 15.70
N ALA A 160 6.75 -25.69 14.89
CA ALA A 160 7.65 -25.95 13.77
C ALA A 160 7.55 -24.86 12.70
N THR A 161 6.35 -24.41 12.35
CA THR A 161 6.15 -23.29 11.42
C THR A 161 6.67 -21.98 12.00
N LEU A 162 6.40 -21.72 13.29
CA LEU A 162 6.92 -20.53 13.97
C LEU A 162 8.45 -20.47 13.94
N ASN A 163 9.12 -21.58 14.26
CA ASN A 163 10.58 -21.68 14.23
C ASN A 163 11.14 -21.52 12.80
N ARG A 164 10.48 -22.10 11.80
CA ARG A 164 10.84 -21.89 10.38
C ARG A 164 10.76 -20.41 9.99
N MET A 165 9.69 -19.71 10.38
CA MET A 165 9.52 -18.29 10.08
C MET A 165 10.55 -17.41 10.78
N ASN A 166 10.84 -17.68 12.06
CA ASN A 166 11.88 -16.95 12.79
C ASN A 166 13.26 -17.17 12.18
N SER A 167 13.60 -18.41 11.80
CA SER A 167 14.86 -18.69 11.10
C SER A 167 14.95 -17.94 9.76
N PHE A 168 13.86 -17.89 9.00
CA PHE A 168 13.82 -17.16 7.73
C PHE A 168 13.94 -15.64 7.92
N LEU A 169 13.35 -15.09 8.99
CA LEU A 169 13.53 -13.70 9.37
C LEU A 169 14.99 -13.42 9.75
N ASP A 170 15.60 -14.25 10.59
CA ASP A 170 17.00 -14.10 10.99
C ASP A 170 17.94 -14.17 9.78
N ASP A 171 17.68 -15.09 8.84
CA ASP A 171 18.43 -15.16 7.59
C ASP A 171 18.26 -13.86 6.79
N ALA A 172 17.04 -13.36 6.60
CA ALA A 172 16.80 -12.09 5.90
C ALA A 172 17.62 -10.94 6.53
N LEU A 173 17.65 -10.85 7.87
CA LEU A 173 18.43 -9.85 8.58
C LEU A 173 19.94 -10.01 8.37
N ARG A 174 20.46 -11.25 8.31
CA ARG A 174 21.87 -11.52 7.97
C ARG A 174 22.23 -11.07 6.55
N TYR A 175 21.29 -11.14 5.62
CA TYR A 175 21.43 -10.60 4.26
C TYR A 175 21.19 -9.08 4.19
N SER A 176 21.21 -8.36 5.32
CA SER A 176 20.98 -6.91 5.39
C SER A 176 19.62 -6.45 4.84
N CYS A 177 18.62 -7.34 4.84
CA CYS A 177 17.24 -6.98 4.57
C CYS A 177 16.62 -6.33 5.80
N GLU A 178 15.58 -5.53 5.61
CA GLU A 178 14.85 -4.85 6.70
C GLU A 178 13.98 -5.82 7.53
N GLY A 179 13.70 -6.99 6.97
CA GLY A 179 12.88 -8.05 7.56
C GLY A 179 12.23 -8.91 6.48
N ILE A 180 10.98 -9.33 6.71
CA ILE A 180 10.21 -10.14 5.77
C ILE A 180 8.83 -9.53 5.48
N VAL A 181 8.30 -9.79 4.29
CA VAL A 181 6.92 -9.49 3.89
C VAL A 181 6.16 -10.80 3.78
N VAL A 182 5.00 -10.89 4.41
CA VAL A 182 4.14 -12.07 4.38
C VAL A 182 2.90 -11.78 3.55
N LYS A 183 2.58 -12.64 2.59
CA LYS A 183 1.50 -12.44 1.62
C LYS A 183 0.56 -13.65 1.58
N SER A 184 -0.74 -13.41 1.59
CA SER A 184 -1.75 -14.45 1.34
C SER A 184 -1.59 -15.04 -0.06
N LEU A 185 -1.74 -16.35 -0.19
CA LEU A 185 -1.73 -17.04 -1.49
C LEU A 185 -3.13 -17.33 -2.04
N ASN A 186 -4.06 -17.74 -1.18
CA ASN A 186 -5.35 -18.27 -1.62
C ASN A 186 -6.55 -17.40 -1.20
N VAL A 187 -6.57 -16.94 0.06
CA VAL A 187 -7.73 -16.22 0.62
C VAL A 187 -7.52 -14.73 0.49
N ASP A 188 -8.39 -14.05 -0.28
CA ASP A 188 -8.32 -12.61 -0.56
C ASP A 188 -6.95 -12.14 -1.11
N ALA A 189 -6.24 -13.01 -1.83
CA ALA A 189 -4.89 -12.77 -2.33
C ALA A 189 -4.81 -11.76 -3.51
N GLY A 190 -5.94 -11.19 -3.91
CA GLY A 190 -6.01 -10.19 -4.97
C GLY A 190 -5.22 -8.92 -4.64
N TYR A 191 -4.58 -8.35 -5.66
CA TYR A 191 -3.87 -7.08 -5.51
C TYR A 191 -4.87 -5.94 -5.26
N THR A 192 -4.74 -5.27 -4.11
CA THR A 192 -5.62 -4.14 -3.73
C THR A 192 -4.81 -2.84 -3.58
N PRO A 193 -4.72 -2.03 -4.65
CA PRO A 193 -3.91 -0.82 -4.67
C PRO A 193 -4.23 0.16 -3.54
N SER A 194 -3.19 0.75 -2.93
CA SER A 194 -3.33 1.76 -1.86
C SER A 194 -4.09 1.32 -0.60
N LYS A 195 -4.42 0.02 -0.47
CA LYS A 195 -5.07 -0.55 0.70
C LYS A 195 -4.03 -1.19 1.61
N ARG A 196 -4.20 -1.01 2.92
CA ARG A 196 -3.47 -1.74 3.97
C ARG A 196 -4.43 -2.75 4.57
N SER A 197 -4.33 -3.99 4.13
CA SER A 197 -5.15 -5.13 4.56
C SER A 197 -4.31 -6.15 5.32
N ASP A 198 -4.97 -7.17 5.87
CA ASP A 198 -4.33 -8.30 6.54
C ASP A 198 -3.78 -9.34 5.56
N THR A 199 -3.84 -9.06 4.25
CA THR A 199 -3.35 -9.96 3.20
C THR A 199 -1.85 -9.79 2.95
N TRP A 200 -1.30 -8.60 3.24
CA TRP A 200 0.14 -8.30 3.17
C TRP A 200 0.60 -7.74 4.52
N LEU A 201 1.49 -8.46 5.19
CA LEU A 201 2.06 -8.07 6.49
C LEU A 201 3.56 -7.82 6.34
N LYS A 202 4.12 -6.91 7.15
CA LYS A 202 5.56 -6.71 7.24
C LYS A 202 6.03 -6.95 8.66
N VAL A 203 6.96 -7.88 8.80
CA VAL A 203 7.69 -8.15 10.02
C VAL A 203 9.05 -7.50 9.86
N LYS A 204 9.35 -6.51 10.71
CA LYS A 204 10.68 -5.88 10.75
C LYS A 204 11.34 -6.20 12.07
N ARG A 205 12.68 -6.14 12.06
CA ARG A 205 13.52 -6.21 13.26
C ARG A 205 13.03 -5.29 14.38
N ASP A 206 12.72 -4.03 14.05
CA ASP A 206 12.35 -3.00 15.03
C ASP A 206 11.02 -3.27 15.76
N TYR A 207 10.18 -4.19 15.23
CA TYR A 207 8.88 -4.52 15.82
C TYR A 207 8.90 -5.83 16.61
N VAL A 208 10.03 -6.52 16.64
CA VAL A 208 10.21 -7.72 17.45
C VAL A 208 10.84 -7.31 18.78
N GLU A 209 10.17 -7.64 19.88
CA GLU A 209 10.65 -7.32 21.22
C GLU A 209 12.05 -7.92 21.44
N GLY A 210 12.96 -7.12 22.00
CA GLY A 210 14.34 -7.52 22.29
C GLY A 210 15.32 -7.44 21.12
N LEU A 211 14.88 -7.14 19.89
CA LEU A 211 15.75 -6.99 18.71
C LEU A 211 15.92 -5.54 18.22
N SER A 212 15.22 -4.58 18.85
CA SER A 212 15.36 -3.16 18.52
C SER A 212 16.58 -2.54 19.22
N ASP A 213 17.37 -1.79 18.46
CA ASP A 213 18.42 -0.94 19.01
C ASP A 213 17.75 0.24 19.76
N SER A 214 18.15 0.50 21.01
CA SER A 214 17.75 1.68 21.78
C SER A 214 18.96 2.56 22.04
N LEU A 215 18.82 3.86 21.84
CA LEU A 215 19.90 4.84 22.05
C LEU A 215 19.49 5.87 23.10
N ASP A 216 20.36 6.12 24.07
CA ASP A 216 20.22 7.23 25.02
C ASP A 216 20.78 8.50 24.39
N LEU A 217 19.90 9.46 24.10
CA LEU A 217 20.26 10.70 23.40
C LEU A 217 20.03 11.91 24.29
N VAL A 218 20.97 12.86 24.27
CA VAL A 218 20.84 14.17 24.92
C VAL A 218 20.35 15.18 23.88
N PRO A 219 19.22 15.87 24.10
CA PRO A 219 18.80 16.95 23.22
C PRO A 219 19.81 18.11 23.24
N ILE A 220 20.41 18.44 22.09
CA ILE A 220 21.39 19.54 21.94
C ILE A 220 20.82 20.79 21.26
N GLY A 221 19.58 20.74 20.78
CA GLY A 221 18.93 21.83 20.08
C GLY A 221 17.51 21.50 19.68
N ALA A 222 16.77 22.51 19.21
CA ALA A 222 15.40 22.38 18.74
C ALA A 222 15.21 23.19 17.44
N TRP A 223 14.26 22.77 16.62
CA TRP A 223 13.86 23.46 15.39
C TRP A 223 12.51 24.14 15.63
N HIS A 224 12.39 25.40 15.20
CA HIS A 224 11.11 26.09 15.23
C HIS A 224 10.11 25.33 14.36
N GLY A 225 8.93 25.05 14.89
CA GLY A 225 7.93 24.29 14.18
C GLY A 225 7.41 25.04 12.95
N ASN A 226 6.91 24.28 11.97
CA ASN A 226 6.28 24.79 10.76
C ASN A 226 4.89 24.17 10.58
N GLY A 227 3.99 24.87 9.89
CA GLY A 227 2.63 24.43 9.62
C GLY A 227 1.84 24.22 10.92
N ARG A 228 1.38 22.99 11.18
CA ARG A 228 0.62 22.64 12.40
C ARG A 228 1.42 22.80 13.69
N LYS A 229 2.76 22.81 13.59
CA LYS A 229 3.66 23.01 14.73
C LYS A 229 4.17 24.45 14.82
N ALA A 230 3.66 25.40 14.04
CA ALA A 230 4.21 26.76 13.98
C ALA A 230 4.22 27.54 15.31
N GLY A 231 3.45 27.11 16.32
CA GLY A 231 3.45 27.70 17.66
C GLY A 231 4.36 27.00 18.67
N TRP A 232 5.22 26.08 18.24
CA TRP A 232 6.11 25.28 19.08
C TRP A 232 7.57 25.46 18.66
#